data_AF-A0A9W2YHM4-F1
#
_entry.id   AF-A0A9W2YHM4-F1
#
_cell.length_a   1.000
_cell.length_b   1.000
_cell.length_c   1.000
_cell.angle_alpha   90.00
_cell.angle_beta   90.00
_cell.angle_gamma   90.00
#
_symmetry.space_group_name_H-M   'P 1'
#
loop_
_entity.id
_entity.type
_entity.pdbx_description
1 polymer ?
#
loop_
_entity_poly.entity_id
_entity_poly.type
_entity_poly.pdbx_seq_one_letter_code
_entity_poly.pdbx_strand_id
1 'polypeptide(L)'
;MALPTMRGYWSSRKNMYESAIVRQRNHEDDFRNKWSDTANYFKSSDVWAAKQNAWCSSQGLQDSLNAYNESKDKDSKSSNLRRRRDKLALKIAEENKAFEAELKGLSKSNYERLEEMKFRVDDLKSAREEKRQKLAEEKLYQHWRENNPDLRKVESALLQENVVGGWGDQIVEKEERLESARQEKIAFEHQMEEERLAALELERRKERERLKEEQALKEILREQMMEFKRREAEAKAWKQQQEELMRQKWELERIEEYQRKREEERKKKDLGRVLLRQHKTQMMHKSKVIQEELEQDRRLLEDLIAKENEQLALQSARREKARADAHWMKEVIEDQLKLEKAREAELEMLYQDEAARMWEKRASEWERERQARQRLMAEVLESRQEQIALKLEELQKQQEESLQRREELVREMEIAQQMTRREEENQKQNKLATKAELEEQMKANRTKQLEEKENLRLELEEEKEEEEDYEELLRQETERMHLRGHTGRDYSRKQAWM
;
A
#
# COMPACT_ATOMS: atom_id res chain seq x y z
N MET A 1 44.26 -85.61 -175.48
CA MET A 1 44.75 -86.61 -176.46
C MET A 1 45.42 -87.76 -175.70
N ALA A 2 45.68 -88.98 -176.19
CA ALA A 2 45.16 -89.89 -177.24
C ALA A 2 46.26 -90.96 -177.52
N LEU A 3 45.93 -92.23 -177.77
CA LEU A 3 46.48 -92.93 -178.94
C LEU A 3 45.32 -93.56 -179.67
N PRO A 4 45.10 -93.24 -180.96
CA PRO A 4 43.81 -93.52 -181.56
C PRO A 4 43.66 -94.92 -182.16
N THR A 5 44.60 -95.84 -182.04
CA THR A 5 44.65 -96.94 -183.03
C THR A 5 45.66 -98.01 -182.65
N MET A 6 45.38 -99.28 -183.03
CA MET A 6 46.29 -100.23 -183.71
C MET A 6 47.62 -100.65 -182.98
N ARG A 7 48.28 -101.76 -183.33
CA ARG A 7 48.12 -102.77 -184.41
C ARG A 7 48.82 -104.08 -183.98
N GLY A 8 48.23 -105.28 -184.15
CA GLY A 8 49.01 -106.55 -184.24
C GLY A 8 48.48 -107.76 -183.47
N TYR A 9 47.60 -108.57 -184.06
CA TYR A 9 47.98 -109.75 -184.85
C TYR A 9 48.92 -110.73 -184.13
N TRP A 10 48.36 -111.88 -183.71
CA TRP A 10 49.06 -113.11 -183.33
C TRP A 10 49.90 -112.94 -182.04
N SER A 11 49.88 -113.83 -181.06
CA SER A 11 50.49 -115.14 -181.18
C SER A 11 50.58 -115.76 -179.79
N SER A 12 50.65 -117.07 -179.79
CA SER A 12 49.89 -117.91 -178.87
C SER A 12 50.72 -119.10 -178.37
N ARG A 13 52.02 -118.97 -178.02
CA ARG A 13 52.81 -120.18 -177.64
C ARG A 13 53.79 -120.09 -176.45
N LYS A 14 54.14 -118.91 -175.90
CA LYS A 14 55.15 -118.82 -174.79
C LYS A 14 54.58 -118.94 -173.36
N ASN A 15 53.27 -118.86 -173.18
CA ASN A 15 52.61 -118.72 -171.86
C ASN A 15 52.27 -120.03 -171.12
N MET A 16 52.63 -121.20 -171.65
CA MET A 16 52.04 -122.46 -171.13
C MET A 16 52.73 -123.05 -169.90
N TYR A 17 54.07 -123.08 -169.82
CA TYR A 17 54.75 -123.77 -168.72
C TYR A 17 54.68 -122.99 -167.39
N GLU A 18 54.83 -121.67 -167.47
CA GLU A 18 54.56 -120.76 -166.34
C GLU A 18 53.10 -120.89 -165.87
N SER A 19 52.15 -121.12 -166.79
CA SER A 19 50.76 -121.36 -166.43
C SER A 19 50.51 -122.70 -165.72
N ALA A 20 51.36 -123.71 -165.90
CA ALA A 20 51.19 -125.01 -165.23
C ALA A 20 51.62 -124.97 -163.75
N ILE A 21 52.76 -124.34 -163.46
CA ILE A 21 53.31 -124.21 -162.09
C ILE A 21 52.42 -123.29 -161.24
N VAL A 22 51.98 -122.16 -161.80
CA VAL A 22 51.06 -121.23 -161.12
C VAL A 22 49.70 -121.89 -160.84
N ARG A 23 49.21 -122.76 -161.74
CA ARG A 23 47.98 -123.54 -161.49
C ARG A 23 48.14 -124.56 -160.38
N GLN A 24 49.26 -125.28 -160.31
CA GLN A 24 49.49 -126.27 -159.25
C GLN A 24 49.57 -125.60 -157.87
N ARG A 25 50.29 -124.47 -157.75
CA ARG A 25 50.39 -123.65 -156.52
C ARG A 25 49.05 -123.07 -156.08
N ASN A 26 48.33 -122.42 -157.00
CA ASN A 26 47.02 -121.85 -156.69
C ASN A 26 46.04 -122.96 -156.25
N HIS A 27 46.16 -124.18 -156.79
CA HIS A 27 45.31 -125.30 -156.39
C HIS A 27 45.60 -125.84 -154.98
N GLU A 28 46.87 -125.99 -154.60
CA GLU A 28 47.26 -126.41 -153.25
C GLU A 28 46.89 -125.35 -152.18
N ASP A 29 47.09 -124.06 -152.47
CA ASP A 29 46.72 -122.94 -151.58
C ASP A 29 45.19 -122.80 -151.44
N ASP A 30 44.43 -122.93 -152.53
CA ASP A 30 42.96 -122.95 -152.50
C ASP A 30 42.42 -124.15 -151.69
N PHE A 31 43.08 -125.31 -151.76
CA PHE A 31 42.68 -126.50 -151.00
C PHE A 31 42.92 -126.33 -149.49
N ARG A 32 44.07 -125.74 -149.09
CA ARG A 32 44.38 -125.45 -147.67
C ARG A 32 43.44 -124.42 -147.05
N ASN A 33 43.24 -123.27 -147.73
CA ASN A 33 42.40 -122.19 -147.21
C ASN A 33 40.93 -122.63 -147.01
N LYS A 34 40.42 -123.47 -147.92
CA LYS A 34 39.06 -124.04 -147.78
C LYS A 34 38.91 -124.98 -146.58
N TRP A 35 39.92 -125.82 -146.28
CA TRP A 35 39.90 -126.71 -145.11
C TRP A 35 40.04 -125.96 -143.77
N SER A 36 40.82 -124.85 -143.72
CA SER A 36 40.97 -124.05 -142.50
C SER A 36 39.73 -123.23 -142.16
N ASP A 37 39.09 -122.63 -143.17
CA ASP A 37 37.88 -121.81 -142.96
C ASP A 37 36.70 -122.68 -142.51
N THR A 38 36.57 -123.88 -143.08
CA THR A 38 35.53 -124.85 -142.68
C THR A 38 35.73 -125.36 -141.25
N ALA A 39 36.97 -125.69 -140.85
CA ALA A 39 37.26 -126.11 -139.48
C ALA A 39 36.99 -125.01 -138.43
N ASN A 40 37.31 -123.74 -138.73
CA ASN A 40 37.04 -122.60 -137.84
C ASN A 40 35.53 -122.30 -137.71
N TYR A 41 34.78 -122.45 -138.81
CA TYR A 41 33.33 -122.31 -138.80
C TYR A 41 32.65 -123.31 -137.85
N PHE A 42 32.97 -124.61 -137.94
CA PHE A 42 32.37 -125.62 -137.04
C PHE A 42 32.72 -125.41 -135.56
N LYS A 43 33.97 -125.02 -135.22
CA LYS A 43 34.36 -124.71 -133.83
C LYS A 43 33.60 -123.52 -133.23
N SER A 44 33.44 -122.45 -134.00
CA SER A 44 32.70 -121.26 -133.54
C SER A 44 31.21 -121.55 -133.41
N SER A 45 30.66 -122.39 -134.30
CA SER A 45 29.29 -122.88 -134.20
C SER A 45 29.05 -123.72 -132.95
N ASP A 46 29.95 -124.65 -132.60
CA ASP A 46 29.84 -125.50 -131.41
C ASP A 46 29.80 -124.68 -130.09
N VAL A 47 30.62 -123.63 -129.97
CA VAL A 47 30.64 -122.74 -128.78
C VAL A 47 29.35 -121.93 -128.67
N TRP A 48 28.86 -121.39 -129.79
CA TRP A 48 27.62 -120.62 -129.82
C TRP A 48 26.42 -121.51 -129.46
N ALA A 49 26.36 -122.72 -130.02
CA ALA A 49 25.34 -123.71 -129.68
C ALA A 49 25.37 -124.11 -128.19
N ALA A 50 26.55 -124.31 -127.61
CA ALA A 50 26.70 -124.66 -126.19
C ALA A 50 26.22 -123.53 -125.24
N LYS A 51 26.55 -122.26 -125.52
CA LYS A 51 26.09 -121.12 -124.70
C LYS A 51 24.61 -120.84 -124.88
N GLN A 52 24.09 -120.98 -126.09
CA GLN A 52 22.65 -120.88 -126.35
C GLN A 52 21.88 -121.94 -125.54
N ASN A 53 22.36 -123.18 -125.50
CA ASN A 53 21.76 -124.24 -124.67
C ASN A 53 21.82 -123.94 -123.17
N ALA A 54 22.89 -123.32 -122.67
CA ALA A 54 22.99 -122.94 -121.25
C ALA A 54 22.03 -121.79 -120.88
N TRP A 55 21.93 -120.74 -121.71
CA TRP A 55 21.01 -119.61 -121.50
C TRP A 55 19.53 -119.98 -121.67
N CYS A 56 19.23 -120.91 -122.55
CA CYS A 56 17.88 -121.45 -122.72
C CYS A 56 17.56 -122.59 -121.73
N SER A 57 18.50 -123.00 -120.88
CA SER A 57 18.24 -124.01 -119.86
C SER A 57 17.30 -123.47 -118.78
N SER A 58 16.39 -124.33 -118.31
CA SER A 58 15.45 -124.00 -117.23
C SER A 58 16.14 -123.48 -115.96
N GLN A 59 17.37 -123.94 -115.68
CA GLN A 59 18.12 -123.57 -114.47
C GLN A 59 18.56 -122.09 -114.50
N GLY A 60 19.04 -121.59 -115.64
CA GLY A 60 19.55 -120.23 -115.76
C GLY A 60 18.46 -119.16 -115.62
N LEU A 61 17.23 -119.46 -116.06
CA LEU A 61 16.08 -118.56 -115.87
C LEU A 61 15.71 -118.43 -114.39
N GLN A 62 15.74 -119.53 -113.64
CA GLN A 62 15.35 -119.57 -112.24
C GLN A 62 16.34 -118.81 -111.33
N ASP A 63 17.65 -118.94 -111.61
CA ASP A 63 18.70 -118.19 -110.89
C ASP A 63 18.60 -116.68 -111.12
N SER A 64 18.24 -116.26 -112.35
CA SER A 64 18.06 -114.83 -112.69
C SER A 64 16.87 -114.19 -111.96
N LEU A 65 15.78 -114.95 -111.80
CA LEU A 65 14.56 -114.50 -111.12
C LEU A 65 14.77 -114.34 -109.61
N ASN A 66 15.47 -115.28 -108.97
CA ASN A 66 15.76 -115.18 -107.53
C ASN A 66 16.67 -113.98 -107.20
N ALA A 67 17.70 -113.72 -108.00
CA ALA A 67 18.59 -112.57 -107.82
C ALA A 67 17.86 -111.22 -107.97
N TYR A 68 16.91 -111.14 -108.91
CA TYR A 68 16.09 -109.95 -109.10
C TYR A 68 15.19 -109.65 -107.89
N ASN A 69 14.55 -110.69 -107.33
CA ASN A 69 13.65 -110.53 -106.19
C ASN A 69 14.39 -110.09 -104.91
N GLU A 70 15.57 -110.65 -104.62
CA GLU A 70 16.37 -110.23 -103.46
C GLU A 70 16.87 -108.78 -103.57
N SER A 71 17.19 -108.31 -104.78
CA SER A 71 17.58 -106.92 -105.02
C SER A 71 16.42 -105.96 -104.71
N LYS A 72 15.21 -106.30 -105.19
CA LYS A 72 13.98 -105.52 -104.97
C LYS A 72 13.66 -105.33 -103.48
N ASP A 73 13.82 -106.36 -102.66
CA ASP A 73 13.55 -106.28 -101.23
C ASP A 73 14.56 -105.44 -100.46
N LYS A 74 15.84 -105.46 -100.85
CA LYS A 74 16.89 -104.60 -100.28
C LYS A 74 16.63 -103.12 -100.59
N ASP A 75 16.22 -102.81 -101.82
CA ASP A 75 15.89 -101.45 -102.25
C ASP A 75 14.68 -100.88 -101.51
N SER A 76 13.66 -101.70 -101.25
CA SER A 76 12.50 -101.29 -100.45
C SER A 76 12.88 -100.93 -99.00
N LYS A 77 13.75 -101.73 -98.37
CA LYS A 77 14.25 -101.47 -97.00
C LYS A 77 15.12 -100.21 -96.93
N SER A 78 15.99 -99.99 -97.92
CA SER A 78 16.87 -98.81 -97.96
C SER A 78 16.09 -97.50 -98.18
N SER A 79 15.06 -97.54 -99.03
CA SER A 79 14.15 -96.41 -99.28
C SER A 79 13.38 -96.00 -98.02
N ASN A 80 12.88 -96.97 -97.25
CA ASN A 80 12.20 -96.70 -95.98
C ASN A 80 13.12 -96.09 -94.91
N LEU A 81 14.39 -96.49 -94.84
CA LEU A 81 15.37 -95.91 -93.93
C LEU A 81 15.72 -94.46 -94.29
N ARG A 82 15.93 -94.18 -95.60
CA ARG A 82 16.17 -92.81 -96.09
C ARG A 82 15.01 -91.88 -95.73
N ARG A 83 13.78 -92.30 -95.99
CA ARG A 83 12.57 -91.54 -95.61
C ARG A 83 12.53 -91.17 -94.12
N ARG A 84 12.95 -92.07 -93.22
CA ARG A 84 13.03 -91.77 -91.78
C ARG A 84 14.12 -90.75 -91.45
N ARG A 85 15.30 -90.83 -92.08
CA ARG A 85 16.41 -89.88 -91.88
C ARG A 85 16.06 -88.48 -92.39
N ASP A 86 15.44 -88.39 -93.58
CA ASP A 86 15.04 -87.11 -94.15
C ASP A 86 14.00 -86.40 -93.27
N LYS A 87 13.06 -87.16 -92.69
CA LYS A 87 12.05 -86.62 -91.78
C LYS A 87 12.65 -86.08 -90.47
N LEU A 88 13.72 -86.70 -89.97
CA LEU A 88 14.46 -86.20 -88.80
C LEU A 88 15.28 -84.96 -89.15
N ALA A 89 15.96 -84.96 -90.29
CA ALA A 89 16.75 -83.83 -90.77
C ALA A 89 15.89 -82.57 -90.97
N LEU A 90 14.66 -82.72 -91.48
CA LEU A 90 13.72 -81.61 -91.61
C LEU A 90 13.36 -80.99 -90.25
N LYS A 91 13.03 -81.81 -89.25
CA LYS A 91 12.70 -81.30 -87.91
C LYS A 91 13.85 -80.52 -87.27
N ILE A 92 15.07 -81.03 -87.37
CA ILE A 92 16.27 -80.34 -86.84
C ILE A 92 16.52 -79.03 -87.60
N ALA A 93 16.30 -79.00 -88.92
CA ALA A 93 16.45 -77.78 -89.71
C ALA A 93 15.38 -76.72 -89.38
N GLU A 94 14.15 -77.13 -89.06
CA GLU A 94 13.07 -76.25 -88.60
C GLU A 94 13.41 -75.63 -87.23
N GLU A 95 13.88 -76.43 -86.28
CA GLU A 95 14.30 -75.96 -84.96
C GLU A 95 15.48 -74.97 -85.06
N ASN A 96 16.51 -75.30 -85.85
CA ASN A 96 17.65 -74.39 -86.05
C ASN A 96 17.23 -73.06 -86.71
N LYS A 97 16.30 -73.09 -87.67
CA LYS A 97 15.78 -71.85 -88.28
C LYS A 97 15.00 -70.99 -87.28
N ALA A 98 14.24 -71.61 -86.38
CA ALA A 98 13.52 -70.88 -85.34
C ALA A 98 14.50 -70.16 -84.40
N PHE A 99 15.54 -70.84 -83.93
CA PHE A 99 16.55 -70.23 -83.06
C PHE A 99 17.36 -69.12 -83.75
N GLU A 100 17.71 -69.29 -85.03
CA GLU A 100 18.36 -68.21 -85.79
C GLU A 100 17.47 -66.97 -85.96
N ALA A 101 16.16 -67.16 -86.13
CA ALA A 101 15.21 -66.05 -86.26
C ALA A 101 15.08 -65.28 -84.94
N GLU A 102 15.03 -65.97 -83.79
CA GLU A 102 14.97 -65.33 -82.47
C GLU A 102 16.23 -64.49 -82.19
N LEU A 103 17.42 -65.04 -82.49
CA LEU A 103 18.69 -64.32 -82.32
C LEU A 103 18.81 -63.09 -83.23
N LYS A 104 18.31 -63.19 -84.47
CA LYS A 104 18.26 -62.04 -85.40
C LYS A 104 17.20 -61.02 -84.99
N GLY A 105 16.12 -61.44 -84.30
CA GLY A 105 15.04 -60.56 -83.82
C GLY A 105 15.37 -59.76 -82.55
N LEU A 106 16.33 -60.19 -81.74
CA LEU A 106 16.72 -59.52 -80.49
C LEU A 106 17.73 -58.37 -80.68
N SER A 107 18.41 -58.30 -81.82
CA SER A 107 19.34 -57.21 -82.13
C SER A 107 18.61 -56.06 -82.84
N LYS A 108 18.09 -55.08 -82.08
CA LYS A 108 17.57 -53.83 -82.66
C LYS A 108 18.64 -53.21 -83.58
N SER A 109 18.24 -52.81 -84.79
CA SER A 109 19.15 -52.14 -85.73
C SER A 109 19.66 -50.83 -85.13
N ASN A 110 20.95 -50.51 -85.33
CA ASN A 110 21.54 -49.24 -84.87
C ASN A 110 20.74 -48.01 -85.37
N TYR A 111 20.03 -48.15 -86.49
CA TYR A 111 19.19 -47.10 -87.07
C TYR A 111 17.95 -46.79 -86.21
N GLU A 112 17.21 -47.82 -85.76
CA GLU A 112 16.02 -47.63 -84.92
C GLU A 112 16.36 -47.02 -83.56
N ARG A 113 17.52 -47.39 -82.99
CA ARG A 113 18.03 -46.78 -81.74
C ARG A 113 18.40 -45.31 -81.91
N LEU A 114 18.95 -44.93 -83.07
CA LEU A 114 19.23 -43.53 -83.41
C LEU A 114 17.96 -42.72 -83.64
N GLU A 115 16.93 -43.34 -84.22
CA GLU A 115 15.64 -42.71 -84.49
C GLU A 115 14.85 -42.48 -83.18
N GLU A 116 14.80 -43.47 -82.28
CA GLU A 116 14.26 -43.30 -80.91
C GLU A 116 15.00 -42.18 -80.14
N MET A 117 16.33 -42.05 -80.29
CA MET A 117 17.08 -40.94 -79.70
C MET A 117 16.75 -39.59 -80.34
N LYS A 118 16.55 -39.52 -81.66
CA LYS A 118 16.11 -38.30 -82.35
C LYS A 118 14.74 -37.83 -81.86
N PHE A 119 13.75 -38.74 -81.79
CA PHE A 119 12.42 -38.40 -81.27
C PHE A 119 12.48 -37.85 -79.84
N ARG A 120 13.25 -38.48 -78.95
CA ARG A 120 13.44 -37.97 -77.57
C ARG A 120 14.12 -36.60 -77.53
N VAL A 121 15.11 -36.35 -78.40
CA VAL A 121 15.79 -35.06 -78.48
C VAL A 121 14.84 -33.98 -79.02
N ASP A 122 14.00 -34.30 -79.99
CA ASP A 122 13.04 -33.37 -80.56
C ASP A 122 11.88 -33.08 -79.59
N ASP A 123 11.43 -34.06 -78.80
CA ASP A 123 10.49 -33.85 -77.68
C ASP A 123 11.08 -32.96 -76.56
N LEU A 124 12.36 -33.14 -76.22
CA LEU A 124 13.03 -32.27 -75.24
C LEU A 124 13.24 -30.85 -75.79
N LYS A 125 13.47 -30.71 -77.10
CA LYS A 125 13.56 -29.40 -77.75
C LYS A 125 12.21 -28.70 -77.78
N SER A 126 11.14 -29.38 -78.15
CA SER A 126 9.78 -28.79 -78.16
C SER A 126 9.34 -28.37 -76.75
N ALA A 127 9.53 -29.21 -75.74
CA ALA A 127 9.21 -28.86 -74.34
C ALA A 127 10.05 -27.68 -73.79
N ARG A 128 11.32 -27.54 -74.22
CA ARG A 128 12.15 -26.38 -73.89
C ARG A 128 11.67 -25.12 -74.61
N GLU A 129 11.23 -25.24 -75.86
CA GLU A 129 10.70 -24.13 -76.63
C GLU A 129 9.37 -23.64 -76.06
N GLU A 130 8.45 -24.54 -75.69
CA GLU A 130 7.19 -24.20 -75.02
C GLU A 130 7.39 -23.47 -73.69
N LYS A 131 8.34 -23.92 -72.86
CA LYS A 131 8.70 -23.23 -71.62
C LYS A 131 9.28 -21.84 -71.89
N ARG A 132 10.10 -21.69 -72.93
CA ARG A 132 10.63 -20.39 -73.33
C ARG A 132 9.51 -19.47 -73.82
N GLN A 133 8.56 -19.98 -74.59
CA GLN A 133 7.39 -19.23 -75.06
C GLN A 133 6.52 -18.76 -73.91
N LYS A 134 6.14 -19.63 -72.96
CA LYS A 134 5.37 -19.23 -71.76
C LYS A 134 6.07 -18.18 -70.92
N LEU A 135 7.38 -18.33 -70.71
CA LEU A 135 8.15 -17.35 -69.96
C LEU A 135 8.26 -16.01 -70.71
N ALA A 136 8.38 -16.06 -72.05
CA ALA A 136 8.33 -14.86 -72.87
C ALA A 136 6.96 -14.18 -72.81
N GLU A 137 5.86 -14.94 -72.84
CA GLU A 137 4.49 -14.44 -72.70
C GLU A 137 4.26 -13.80 -71.32
N GLU A 138 4.68 -14.44 -70.22
CA GLU A 138 4.61 -13.87 -68.87
C GLU A 138 5.43 -12.59 -68.74
N LYS A 139 6.63 -12.56 -69.30
CA LYS A 139 7.49 -11.37 -69.31
C LYS A 139 6.92 -10.26 -70.16
N LEU A 140 6.33 -10.57 -71.32
CA LEU A 140 5.61 -9.62 -72.16
C LEU A 140 4.38 -9.07 -71.43
N TYR A 141 3.66 -9.91 -70.69
CA TYR A 141 2.52 -9.51 -69.88
C TYR A 141 2.91 -8.61 -68.70
N GLN A 142 3.95 -8.96 -67.95
CA GLN A 142 4.51 -8.11 -66.88
C GLN A 142 4.96 -6.76 -67.43
N HIS A 143 5.72 -6.78 -68.53
CA HIS A 143 6.18 -5.57 -69.20
C HIS A 143 5.02 -4.72 -69.72
N TRP A 144 3.95 -5.33 -70.25
CA TRP A 144 2.73 -4.63 -70.62
C TRP A 144 2.03 -4.03 -69.40
N ARG A 145 1.87 -4.80 -68.30
CA ARG A 145 1.23 -4.35 -67.07
C ARG A 145 1.94 -3.13 -66.45
N GLU A 146 3.26 -3.20 -66.33
CA GLU A 146 4.08 -2.15 -65.73
C GLU A 146 4.15 -0.88 -66.62
N ASN A 147 4.20 -1.05 -67.94
CA ASN A 147 4.34 0.09 -68.85
C ASN A 147 3.01 0.68 -69.31
N ASN A 148 1.89 -0.02 -69.17
CA ASN A 148 0.59 0.49 -69.56
C ASN A 148 0.23 1.72 -68.70
N PRO A 149 0.04 2.90 -69.31
CA PRO A 149 -0.24 4.14 -68.57
C PRO A 149 -1.58 4.11 -67.86
N ASP A 150 -2.57 3.34 -68.33
CA ASP A 150 -3.90 3.28 -67.72
C ASP A 150 -3.89 2.43 -66.44
N LEU A 151 -3.13 1.34 -66.41
CA LEU A 151 -2.95 0.52 -65.20
C LEU A 151 -2.18 1.28 -64.11
N ARG A 152 -1.15 2.06 -64.49
CA ARG A 152 -0.43 2.94 -63.55
C ARG A 152 -1.33 4.00 -62.91
N LYS A 153 -2.27 4.57 -63.68
CA LYS A 153 -3.27 5.51 -63.13
C LYS A 153 -4.20 4.82 -62.13
N VAL A 154 -4.64 3.60 -62.41
CA VAL A 154 -5.50 2.82 -61.50
C VAL A 154 -4.76 2.45 -60.21
N GLU A 155 -3.52 1.98 -60.30
CA GLU A 155 -2.69 1.68 -59.12
C GLU A 155 -2.43 2.93 -58.27
N SER A 156 -2.16 4.08 -58.92
CA SER A 156 -2.04 5.37 -58.24
C SER A 156 -3.34 5.80 -57.55
N ALA A 157 -4.50 5.60 -58.20
CA ALA A 157 -5.79 5.93 -57.61
C ALA A 157 -6.12 5.05 -56.40
N LEU A 158 -5.87 3.74 -56.49
CA LEU A 158 -6.04 2.81 -55.37
C LEU A 158 -5.09 3.14 -54.21
N LEU A 159 -3.84 3.52 -54.50
CA LEU A 159 -2.90 3.97 -53.46
C LEU A 159 -3.40 5.25 -52.79
N GLN A 160 -3.89 6.22 -53.56
CA GLN A 160 -4.49 7.45 -53.01
C GLN A 160 -5.71 7.14 -52.15
N GLU A 161 -6.60 6.25 -52.59
CA GLU A 161 -7.77 5.81 -51.82
C GLU A 161 -7.35 5.15 -50.50
N ASN A 162 -6.33 4.29 -50.51
CA ASN A 162 -5.80 3.66 -49.30
C ASN A 162 -5.18 4.69 -48.33
N VAL A 163 -4.44 5.68 -48.84
CA VAL A 163 -3.85 6.74 -48.02
C VAL A 163 -4.94 7.64 -47.42
N VAL A 164 -5.95 8.01 -48.22
CA VAL A 164 -7.10 8.80 -47.75
C VAL A 164 -7.93 8.01 -46.73
N GLY A 165 -8.10 6.70 -46.92
CA GLY A 165 -8.72 5.81 -45.94
C GLY A 165 -7.95 5.79 -44.61
N GLY A 166 -6.62 5.65 -44.67
CA GLY A 166 -5.76 5.70 -43.48
C GLY A 166 -5.76 7.05 -42.76
N TRP A 167 -5.98 8.16 -43.46
CA TRP A 167 -6.18 9.47 -42.82
C TRP A 167 -7.50 9.55 -42.06
N GLY A 168 -8.56 8.90 -42.56
CA GLY A 168 -9.83 8.78 -41.83
C GLY A 168 -9.64 8.09 -40.48
N ASP A 169 -8.94 6.95 -40.47
CA ASP A 169 -8.63 6.21 -39.25
C ASP A 169 -7.76 7.04 -38.28
N GLN A 170 -6.77 7.78 -38.80
CA GLN A 170 -5.89 8.63 -37.99
C GLN A 170 -6.63 9.83 -37.36
N ILE A 171 -7.62 10.39 -38.05
CA ILE A 171 -8.48 11.46 -37.51
C ILE A 171 -9.33 10.91 -36.36
N VAL A 172 -9.96 9.74 -36.56
CA VAL A 172 -10.77 9.08 -35.52
C VAL A 172 -9.92 8.75 -34.29
N GLU A 173 -8.74 8.16 -34.47
CA GLU A 173 -7.83 7.85 -33.35
C GLU A 173 -7.39 9.12 -32.59
N LYS A 174 -7.16 10.23 -33.31
CA LYS A 174 -6.81 11.51 -32.69
C LYS A 174 -7.99 12.08 -31.89
N GLU A 175 -9.21 11.98 -32.40
CA GLU A 175 -10.43 12.40 -31.69
C GLU A 175 -10.64 11.56 -30.43
N GLU A 176 -10.53 10.24 -30.50
CA GLU A 176 -10.63 9.33 -29.35
C GLU A 176 -9.58 9.64 -28.27
N ARG A 177 -8.33 9.90 -28.66
CA ARG A 177 -7.27 10.30 -27.70
C ARG A 177 -7.58 11.64 -27.04
N LEU A 178 -8.12 12.61 -27.79
CA LEU A 178 -8.52 13.91 -27.24
C LEU A 178 -9.70 13.77 -26.28
N GLU A 179 -10.66 12.90 -26.58
CA GLU A 179 -11.79 12.61 -25.69
C GLU A 179 -11.33 11.90 -24.41
N SER A 180 -10.45 10.91 -24.50
CA SER A 180 -9.84 10.27 -23.33
C SER A 180 -9.09 11.29 -22.47
N ALA A 181 -8.26 12.14 -23.09
CA ALA A 181 -7.53 13.19 -22.38
C ALA A 181 -8.46 14.23 -21.72
N ARG A 182 -9.61 14.54 -22.33
CA ARG A 182 -10.64 15.40 -21.74
C ARG A 182 -11.29 14.73 -20.53
N GLN A 183 -11.64 13.44 -20.64
CA GLN A 183 -12.23 12.67 -19.55
C GLN A 183 -11.25 12.54 -18.38
N GLU A 184 -9.97 12.25 -18.65
CA GLU A 184 -8.91 12.22 -17.63
C GLU A 184 -8.73 13.58 -16.95
N LYS A 185 -8.76 14.69 -17.72
CA LYS A 185 -8.73 16.03 -17.13
C LYS A 185 -9.91 16.29 -16.21
N ILE A 186 -11.13 15.95 -16.64
CA ILE A 186 -12.34 16.12 -15.81
C ILE A 186 -12.24 15.26 -14.55
N ALA A 187 -11.77 14.02 -14.65
CA ALA A 187 -11.59 13.13 -13.50
C ALA A 187 -10.53 13.67 -12.54
N PHE A 188 -9.42 14.19 -13.06
CA PHE A 188 -8.38 14.82 -12.26
C PHE A 188 -8.88 16.10 -11.58
N GLU A 189 -9.59 16.97 -12.30
CA GLU A 189 -10.22 18.18 -11.73
C GLU A 189 -11.21 17.84 -10.62
N HIS A 190 -12.00 16.78 -10.80
CA HIS A 190 -12.93 16.29 -9.77
C HIS A 190 -12.18 15.82 -8.52
N GLN A 191 -11.11 15.04 -8.67
CA GLN A 191 -10.28 14.58 -7.55
C GLN A 191 -9.65 15.76 -6.80
N MET A 192 -9.13 16.76 -7.51
CA MET A 192 -8.57 17.96 -6.90
C MET A 192 -9.62 18.78 -6.15
N GLU A 193 -10.84 18.89 -6.68
CA GLU A 193 -11.96 19.54 -5.98
C GLU A 193 -12.42 18.74 -4.76
N GLU A 194 -12.44 17.40 -4.82
CA GLU A 194 -12.70 16.55 -3.66
C GLU A 194 -11.65 16.74 -2.56
N GLU A 195 -10.36 16.77 -2.91
CA GLU A 195 -9.28 17.04 -1.96
C GLU A 195 -9.38 18.43 -1.35
N ARG A 196 -9.73 19.44 -2.16
CA ARG A 196 -9.96 20.82 -1.70
C ARG A 196 -11.15 20.89 -0.73
N LEU A 197 -12.26 20.25 -1.05
CA LEU A 197 -13.44 20.19 -0.19
C LEU A 197 -13.13 19.44 1.10
N ALA A 198 -12.41 18.31 1.04
CA ALA A 198 -11.97 17.56 2.21
C ALA A 198 -11.04 18.39 3.11
N ALA A 199 -10.11 19.15 2.54
CA ALA A 199 -9.26 20.07 3.29
C ALA A 199 -10.07 21.18 3.97
N LEU A 200 -11.04 21.78 3.26
CA LEU A 200 -11.95 22.78 3.83
C LEU A 200 -12.83 22.20 4.95
N GLU A 201 -13.32 20.97 4.80
CA GLU A 201 -14.08 20.29 5.84
C GLU A 201 -13.23 19.98 7.07
N LEU A 202 -11.98 19.57 6.89
CA LEU A 202 -11.04 19.35 7.98
C LEU A 202 -10.78 20.65 8.76
N GLU A 203 -10.55 21.78 8.07
CA GLU A 203 -10.39 23.08 8.72
C GLU A 203 -11.67 23.50 9.46
N ARG A 204 -12.85 23.32 8.87
CA ARG A 204 -14.13 23.56 9.55
C ARG A 204 -14.31 22.69 10.79
N ARG A 205 -13.85 21.43 10.77
CA ARG A 205 -13.90 20.53 11.95
C ARG A 205 -12.96 21.02 13.04
N LYS A 206 -11.72 21.36 12.71
CA LYS A 206 -10.76 21.97 13.65
C LYS A 206 -11.29 23.27 14.26
N GLU A 207 -11.92 24.13 13.46
CA GLU A 207 -12.56 25.36 13.95
C GLU A 207 -13.71 25.06 14.91
N ARG A 208 -14.56 24.08 14.59
CA ARG A 208 -15.65 23.64 15.49
C ARG A 208 -15.11 23.05 16.79
N GLU A 209 -14.02 22.29 16.75
CA GLU A 209 -13.36 21.75 17.94
C GLU A 209 -12.77 22.88 18.80
N ARG A 210 -12.05 23.83 18.19
CA ARG A 210 -11.56 25.03 18.88
C ARG A 210 -12.68 25.83 19.53
N LEU A 211 -13.80 26.04 18.82
CA LEU A 211 -14.96 26.74 19.37
C LEU A 211 -15.57 26.01 20.57
N LYS A 212 -15.62 24.67 20.54
CA LYS A 212 -16.08 23.85 21.67
C LYS A 212 -15.11 23.95 22.85
N GLU A 213 -13.81 23.87 22.60
CA GLU A 213 -12.78 24.05 23.63
C GLU A 213 -12.88 25.44 24.25
N GLU A 214 -13.03 26.50 23.46
CA GLU A 214 -13.25 27.86 23.96
C GLU A 214 -14.54 27.98 24.78
N GLN A 215 -15.61 27.31 24.38
CA GLN A 215 -16.87 27.28 25.14
C GLN A 215 -16.69 26.57 26.47
N ALA A 216 -16.04 25.41 26.49
CA ALA A 216 -15.73 24.67 27.71
C ALA A 216 -14.83 25.48 28.64
N LEU A 217 -13.79 26.14 28.13
CA LEU A 217 -12.94 27.05 28.90
C LEU A 217 -13.73 28.23 29.47
N LYS A 218 -14.65 28.83 28.69
CA LYS A 218 -15.54 29.89 29.17
C LYS A 218 -16.49 29.40 30.26
N GLU A 219 -16.97 28.18 30.19
CA GLU A 219 -17.82 27.57 31.22
C GLU A 219 -17.03 27.34 32.51
N ILE A 220 -15.84 26.76 32.44
CA ILE A 220 -14.94 26.59 33.59
C ILE A 220 -14.61 27.95 34.24
N LEU A 221 -14.27 28.96 33.44
CA LEU A 221 -14.02 30.31 33.96
C LEU A 221 -15.27 30.93 34.61
N ARG A 222 -16.47 30.67 34.07
CA ARG A 222 -17.73 31.11 34.71
C ARG A 222 -17.94 30.41 36.04
N GLU A 223 -17.68 29.10 36.13
CA GLU A 223 -17.78 28.34 37.37
C GLU A 223 -16.79 28.88 38.42
N GLN A 224 -15.53 29.09 38.04
CA GLN A 224 -14.51 29.68 38.91
C GLN A 224 -14.90 31.09 39.39
N MET A 225 -15.44 31.94 38.50
CA MET A 225 -15.95 33.26 38.89
C MET A 225 -17.15 33.19 39.83
N MET A 226 -18.07 32.24 39.62
CA MET A 226 -19.23 32.04 40.49
C MET A 226 -18.80 31.53 41.86
N GLU A 227 -17.83 30.62 41.91
CA GLU A 227 -17.19 30.17 43.15
C GLU A 227 -16.53 31.34 43.89
N PHE A 228 -15.81 32.20 43.16
CA PHE A 228 -15.22 33.40 43.72
C PHE A 228 -16.27 34.32 44.36
N LYS A 229 -17.38 34.57 43.66
CA LYS A 229 -18.49 35.37 44.19
C LYS A 229 -19.14 34.76 45.43
N ARG A 230 -19.30 33.43 45.47
CA ARG A 230 -19.82 32.72 46.64
C ARG A 230 -18.89 32.91 47.84
N ARG A 231 -17.59 32.69 47.65
CA ARG A 231 -16.59 32.88 48.72
C ARG A 231 -16.49 34.33 49.18
N GLU A 232 -16.66 35.31 48.29
CA GLU A 232 -16.75 36.72 48.71
C GLU A 232 -18.01 37.03 49.53
N ALA A 233 -19.13 36.39 49.23
CA ALA A 233 -20.34 36.50 50.04
C ALA A 233 -20.17 35.83 51.41
N GLU A 234 -19.56 34.64 51.46
CA GLU A 234 -19.21 33.94 52.70
C GLU A 234 -18.25 34.77 53.55
N ALA A 235 -17.22 35.39 52.95
CA ALA A 235 -16.31 36.30 53.65
C ALA A 235 -17.03 37.52 54.25
N LYS A 236 -18.05 38.05 53.57
CA LYS A 236 -18.90 39.12 54.15
C LYS A 236 -19.73 38.60 55.31
N ALA A 237 -20.29 37.38 55.20
CA ALA A 237 -21.07 36.76 56.27
C ALA A 237 -20.19 36.48 57.51
N TRP A 238 -18.98 35.94 57.35
CA TRP A 238 -18.06 35.73 58.47
C TRP A 238 -17.61 37.03 59.11
N LYS A 239 -17.42 38.11 58.35
CA LYS A 239 -17.15 39.45 58.91
C LYS A 239 -18.31 39.93 59.78
N GLN A 240 -19.55 39.77 59.32
CA GLN A 240 -20.73 40.11 60.11
C GLN A 240 -20.80 39.28 61.41
N GLN A 241 -20.57 37.97 61.32
CA GLN A 241 -20.53 37.08 62.50
C GLN A 241 -19.42 37.46 63.48
N GLN A 242 -18.23 37.82 62.95
CA GLN A 242 -17.13 38.30 63.77
C GLN A 242 -17.49 39.61 64.47
N GLU A 243 -18.09 40.58 63.77
CA GLU A 243 -18.59 41.82 64.37
C GLU A 243 -19.63 41.56 65.46
N GLU A 244 -20.56 40.63 65.25
CA GLU A 244 -21.57 40.23 66.24
C GLU A 244 -20.92 39.61 67.49
N LEU A 245 -19.96 38.71 67.34
CA LEU A 245 -19.22 38.13 68.47
C LEU A 245 -18.40 39.19 69.21
N MET A 246 -17.82 40.15 68.50
CA MET A 246 -17.11 41.28 69.11
C MET A 246 -18.08 42.19 69.90
N ARG A 247 -19.29 42.42 69.40
CA ARG A 247 -20.34 43.13 70.15
C ARG A 247 -20.71 42.38 71.43
N GLN A 248 -20.92 41.06 71.33
CA GLN A 248 -21.21 40.22 72.50
C GLN A 248 -20.08 40.25 73.53
N LYS A 249 -18.82 40.24 73.07
CA LYS A 249 -17.64 40.37 73.95
C LYS A 249 -17.66 41.69 74.71
N TRP A 250 -17.89 42.81 74.02
CA TRP A 250 -17.98 44.13 74.66
C TRP A 250 -19.17 44.24 75.60
N GLU A 251 -20.31 43.62 75.29
CA GLU A 251 -21.46 43.57 76.18
C GLU A 251 -21.13 42.81 77.47
N LEU A 252 -20.39 41.70 77.40
CA LEU A 252 -19.93 40.97 78.57
C LEU A 252 -18.93 41.78 79.40
N GLU A 253 -17.95 42.41 78.75
CA GLU A 253 -17.00 43.30 79.43
C GLU A 253 -17.74 44.43 80.19
N ARG A 254 -18.78 45.02 79.58
CA ARG A 254 -19.63 46.01 80.25
C ARG A 254 -20.39 45.44 81.46
N ILE A 255 -20.91 44.21 81.34
CA ILE A 255 -21.61 43.55 82.45
C ILE A 255 -20.63 43.26 83.60
N GLU A 256 -19.42 42.79 83.30
CA GLU A 256 -18.36 42.56 84.27
C GLU A 256 -17.93 43.84 84.98
N GLU A 257 -17.70 44.93 84.23
CA GLU A 257 -17.39 46.23 84.81
C GLU A 257 -18.52 46.74 85.71
N TYR A 258 -19.77 46.56 85.29
CA TYR A 258 -20.93 46.93 86.10
C TYR A 258 -20.98 46.14 87.41
N GLN A 259 -20.69 44.83 87.36
CA GLN A 259 -20.61 44.00 88.55
C GLN A 259 -19.48 44.46 89.48
N ARG A 260 -18.28 44.72 88.95
CA ARG A 260 -17.14 45.23 89.73
C ARG A 260 -17.49 46.54 90.45
N LYS A 261 -18.07 47.51 89.74
CA LYS A 261 -18.52 48.80 90.32
C LYS A 261 -19.54 48.59 91.43
N ARG A 262 -20.54 47.71 91.21
CA ARG A 262 -21.57 47.40 92.21
C ARG A 262 -20.96 46.76 93.47
N GLU A 263 -19.95 45.91 93.32
CA GLU A 263 -19.24 45.32 94.44
C GLU A 263 -18.41 46.35 95.20
N GLU A 264 -17.73 47.26 94.50
CA GLU A 264 -16.99 48.37 95.11
C GLU A 264 -17.91 49.31 95.90
N GLU A 265 -19.06 49.69 95.34
CA GLU A 265 -20.06 50.50 96.03
C GLU A 265 -20.57 49.84 97.30
N ARG A 266 -20.79 48.51 97.26
CA ARG A 266 -21.19 47.74 98.45
C ARG A 266 -20.09 47.73 99.49
N LYS A 267 -18.83 47.44 99.10
CA LYS A 267 -17.67 47.49 100.00
C LYS A 267 -17.54 48.86 100.66
N LYS A 268 -17.75 49.96 99.91
CA LYS A 268 -17.77 51.34 100.45
C LYS A 268 -18.89 51.54 101.48
N LYS A 269 -20.10 51.05 101.23
CA LYS A 269 -21.23 51.12 102.19
C LYS A 269 -20.95 50.32 103.46
N ASP A 270 -20.37 49.14 103.35
CA ASP A 270 -20.02 48.31 104.49
C ASP A 270 -18.93 48.96 105.34
N LEU A 271 -17.88 49.51 104.72
CA LEU A 271 -16.87 50.33 105.41
C LEU A 271 -17.48 51.56 106.09
N GLY A 272 -18.40 52.27 105.41
CA GLY A 272 -19.11 53.40 105.98
C GLY A 272 -19.93 53.04 107.23
N ARG A 273 -20.60 51.88 107.24
CA ARG A 273 -21.31 51.38 108.43
C ARG A 273 -20.37 51.08 109.59
N VAL A 274 -19.20 50.49 109.32
CA VAL A 274 -18.19 50.21 110.36
C VAL A 274 -17.67 51.52 110.96
N LEU A 275 -17.34 52.52 110.13
CA LEU A 275 -16.90 53.84 110.60
C LEU A 275 -17.96 54.55 111.46
N LEU A 276 -19.24 54.50 111.07
CA LEU A 276 -20.33 55.08 111.86
C LEU A 276 -20.48 54.41 113.23
N ARG A 277 -20.36 53.07 113.29
CA ARG A 277 -20.37 52.34 114.57
C ARG A 277 -19.19 52.78 115.46
N GLN A 278 -17.99 52.87 114.89
CA GLN A 278 -16.81 53.35 115.63
C GLN A 278 -16.99 54.76 116.17
N HIS A 279 -17.49 55.70 115.35
CA HIS A 279 -17.76 57.08 115.78
C HIS A 279 -18.85 57.15 116.85
N LYS A 280 -19.92 56.35 116.73
CA LYS A 280 -20.96 56.23 117.77
C LYS A 280 -20.35 55.75 119.10
N THR A 281 -19.53 54.70 119.08
CA THR A 281 -18.85 54.19 120.27
C THR A 281 -17.95 55.25 120.92
N GLN A 282 -17.20 56.01 120.11
CA GLN A 282 -16.37 57.12 120.61
C GLN A 282 -17.21 58.23 121.26
N MET A 283 -18.34 58.61 120.66
CA MET A 283 -19.25 59.62 121.23
C MET A 283 -19.89 59.15 122.54
N MET A 284 -20.29 57.88 122.62
CA MET A 284 -20.80 57.30 123.87
C MET A 284 -19.74 57.34 124.97
N HIS A 285 -18.47 57.05 124.65
CA HIS A 285 -17.39 57.14 125.64
C HIS A 285 -17.17 58.57 126.13
N LYS A 286 -17.11 59.56 125.23
CA LYS A 286 -17.01 60.98 125.61
C LYS A 286 -18.20 61.45 126.45
N SER A 287 -19.42 61.03 126.10
CA SER A 287 -20.61 61.36 126.88
C SER A 287 -20.55 60.77 128.29
N LYS A 288 -20.03 59.55 128.45
CA LYS A 288 -19.82 58.95 129.77
C LYS A 288 -18.82 59.74 130.60
N VAL A 289 -17.69 60.15 130.01
CA VAL A 289 -16.70 61.00 130.71
C VAL A 289 -17.30 62.33 131.17
N ILE A 290 -18.06 63.01 130.31
CA ILE A 290 -18.73 64.28 130.67
C ILE A 290 -19.79 64.05 131.75
N GLN A 291 -20.52 62.93 131.71
CA GLN A 291 -21.47 62.58 132.78
C GLN A 291 -20.74 62.37 134.12
N GLU A 292 -19.60 61.67 134.12
CA GLU A 292 -18.77 61.48 135.31
C GLU A 292 -18.21 62.81 135.85
N GLU A 293 -17.79 63.73 134.99
CA GLU A 293 -17.36 65.09 135.36
C GLU A 293 -18.51 65.90 135.99
N LEU A 294 -19.69 65.91 135.35
CA LEU A 294 -20.87 66.61 135.87
C LEU A 294 -21.39 66.03 137.19
N GLU A 295 -21.26 64.71 137.39
CA GLU A 295 -21.57 64.07 138.67
C GLU A 295 -20.59 64.50 139.77
N GLN A 296 -19.30 64.68 139.44
CA GLN A 296 -18.32 65.21 140.37
C GLN A 296 -18.61 66.68 140.73
N ASP A 297 -18.94 67.51 139.74
CA ASP A 297 -19.34 68.91 139.96
C ASP A 297 -20.63 69.01 140.80
N ARG A 298 -21.61 68.13 140.53
CA ARG A 298 -22.83 68.02 141.34
C ARG A 298 -22.52 67.67 142.79
N ARG A 299 -21.63 66.70 143.04
CA ARG A 299 -21.19 66.35 144.41
C ARG A 299 -20.54 67.54 145.10
N LEU A 300 -19.74 68.32 144.38
CA LEU A 300 -19.11 69.55 144.89
C LEU A 300 -20.14 70.62 145.27
N LEU A 301 -21.19 70.81 144.46
CA LEU A 301 -22.30 71.71 144.76
C LEU A 301 -23.15 71.21 145.93
N GLU A 302 -23.40 69.91 146.01
CA GLU A 302 -24.07 69.28 147.16
C GLU A 302 -23.27 69.50 148.45
N ASP A 303 -21.94 69.38 148.41
CA ASP A 303 -21.05 69.69 149.54
C ASP A 303 -21.08 71.18 149.94
N LEU A 304 -21.23 72.09 148.98
CA LEU A 304 -21.35 73.53 149.24
C LEU A 304 -22.72 73.89 149.82
N ILE A 305 -23.79 73.29 149.29
CA ILE A 305 -25.16 73.46 149.80
C ILE A 305 -25.28 72.85 151.20
N ALA A 306 -24.64 71.70 151.47
CA ALA A 306 -24.55 71.14 152.82
C ALA A 306 -23.91 72.15 153.78
N LYS A 307 -22.83 72.82 153.38
CA LYS A 307 -22.14 73.86 154.17
C LYS A 307 -22.96 75.17 154.31
N GLU A 308 -23.71 75.59 153.30
CA GLU A 308 -24.63 76.75 153.42
C GLU A 308 -25.86 76.43 154.28
N ASN A 309 -26.37 75.20 154.19
CA ASN A 309 -27.46 74.73 155.04
C ASN A 309 -27.00 74.59 156.50
N GLU A 310 -25.76 74.18 156.76
CA GLU A 310 -25.14 74.25 158.09
C GLU A 310 -25.08 75.71 158.61
N GLN A 311 -24.95 76.71 157.74
CA GLN A 311 -24.96 78.14 158.11
C GLN A 311 -26.38 78.73 158.28
N LEU A 312 -27.40 78.18 157.64
CA LEU A 312 -28.80 78.65 157.74
C LEU A 312 -29.65 77.89 158.78
N ALA A 313 -29.13 76.81 159.37
CA ALA A 313 -29.82 75.92 160.32
C ALA A 313 -29.84 76.40 161.79
N LEU A 314 -29.91 77.71 162.03
CA LEU A 314 -30.24 78.27 163.35
C LEU A 314 -31.59 79.00 163.28
N GLN A 315 -32.67 78.27 162.95
CA GLN A 315 -34.03 78.44 163.50
C GLN A 315 -35.11 77.56 162.81
N SER A 316 -35.85 76.82 163.66
CA SER A 316 -37.20 76.21 163.49
C SER A 316 -37.33 74.67 163.31
N ALA A 317 -37.07 73.96 164.41
CA ALA A 317 -37.18 72.50 164.63
C ALA A 317 -38.60 71.87 164.54
N ARG A 318 -39.58 72.48 163.85
CA ARG A 318 -40.91 71.86 163.63
C ARG A 318 -41.33 71.76 162.16
N ARG A 319 -40.62 72.40 161.24
CA ARG A 319 -40.75 72.13 159.78
C ARG A 319 -39.82 71.00 159.31
N GLU A 320 -38.80 70.65 160.09
CA GLU A 320 -37.77 69.67 159.73
C GLU A 320 -38.25 68.22 159.75
N LYS A 321 -39.11 67.79 160.68
CA LYS A 321 -39.54 66.37 160.75
C LYS A 321 -40.40 65.94 159.57
N ALA A 322 -41.39 66.74 159.18
CA ALA A 322 -42.22 66.44 158.00
C ALA A 322 -41.45 66.57 156.69
N ARG A 323 -40.44 67.46 156.63
CA ARG A 323 -39.51 67.53 155.50
C ARG A 323 -38.56 66.34 155.48
N ALA A 324 -38.04 65.90 156.62
CA ALA A 324 -37.14 64.75 156.73
C ALA A 324 -37.83 63.43 156.36
N ASP A 325 -39.07 63.21 156.80
CA ASP A 325 -39.82 61.99 156.45
C ASP A 325 -40.21 61.97 154.95
N ALA A 326 -40.57 63.14 154.39
CA ALA A 326 -40.83 63.27 152.96
C ALA A 326 -39.55 63.18 152.11
N HIS A 327 -38.43 63.71 152.59
CA HIS A 327 -37.11 63.56 151.96
C HIS A 327 -36.62 62.11 152.02
N TRP A 328 -36.78 61.42 153.14
CA TRP A 328 -36.41 60.01 153.30
C TRP A 328 -37.22 59.12 152.37
N MET A 329 -38.55 59.32 152.30
CA MET A 329 -39.40 58.56 151.36
C MET A 329 -39.04 58.86 149.90
N LYS A 330 -38.74 60.13 149.58
CA LYS A 330 -38.29 60.54 148.25
C LYS A 330 -36.95 59.89 147.90
N GLU A 331 -35.97 59.88 148.79
CA GLU A 331 -34.67 59.25 148.61
C GLU A 331 -34.80 57.73 148.42
N VAL A 332 -35.62 57.06 149.23
CA VAL A 332 -35.89 55.61 149.10
C VAL A 332 -36.54 55.28 147.76
N ILE A 333 -37.53 56.07 147.31
CA ILE A 333 -38.17 55.87 146.00
C ILE A 333 -37.19 56.17 144.86
N GLU A 334 -36.39 57.22 144.96
CA GLU A 334 -35.36 57.56 143.98
C GLU A 334 -34.30 56.46 143.88
N ASP A 335 -33.90 55.86 144.99
CA ASP A 335 -32.93 54.76 145.01
C ASP A 335 -33.50 53.44 144.47
N GLN A 336 -34.77 53.12 144.77
CA GLN A 336 -35.44 51.99 144.13
C GLN A 336 -35.61 52.18 142.62
N LEU A 337 -35.93 53.40 142.19
CA LEU A 337 -36.09 53.73 140.77
C LEU A 337 -34.74 53.72 140.02
N LYS A 338 -33.63 54.07 140.68
CA LYS A 338 -32.27 53.88 140.14
C LYS A 338 -31.91 52.40 139.98
N LEU A 339 -32.27 51.56 140.96
CA LEU A 339 -32.02 50.12 140.89
C LEU A 339 -32.82 49.42 139.80
N GLU A 340 -34.11 49.75 139.66
CA GLU A 340 -34.93 49.22 138.56
C GLU A 340 -34.42 49.70 137.19
N LYS A 341 -34.01 50.96 137.05
CA LYS A 341 -33.35 51.44 135.83
C LYS A 341 -32.04 50.70 135.51
N ALA A 342 -31.25 50.36 136.53
CA ALA A 342 -30.02 49.58 136.34
C ALA A 342 -30.35 48.15 135.88
N ARG A 343 -31.37 47.51 136.48
CA ARG A 343 -31.86 46.18 136.06
C ARG A 343 -32.45 46.20 134.65
N GLU A 344 -33.24 47.21 134.31
CA GLU A 344 -33.76 47.41 132.95
C GLU A 344 -32.62 47.57 131.94
N ALA A 345 -31.58 48.35 132.26
CA ALA A 345 -30.40 48.50 131.41
C ALA A 345 -29.60 47.19 131.25
N GLU A 346 -29.45 46.40 132.32
CA GLU A 346 -28.83 45.07 132.25
C GLU A 346 -29.62 44.11 131.34
N LEU A 347 -30.96 44.10 131.47
CA LEU A 347 -31.84 43.30 130.60
C LEU A 347 -31.76 43.77 129.14
N GLU A 348 -31.76 45.08 128.88
CA GLU A 348 -31.56 45.63 127.54
C GLU A 348 -30.21 45.26 126.93
N MET A 349 -29.13 45.26 127.72
CA MET A 349 -27.80 44.83 127.27
C MET A 349 -27.78 43.35 126.88
N LEU A 350 -28.40 42.47 127.68
CA LEU A 350 -28.51 41.04 127.35
C LEU A 350 -29.30 40.82 126.04
N TYR A 351 -30.42 41.53 125.85
CA TYR A 351 -31.17 41.47 124.58
C TYR A 351 -30.36 42.00 123.39
N GLN A 352 -29.55 43.05 123.58
CA GLN A 352 -28.66 43.57 122.53
C GLN A 352 -27.55 42.57 122.17
N ASP A 353 -26.97 41.89 123.15
CA ASP A 353 -25.90 40.89 122.93
C ASP A 353 -26.41 39.62 122.25
N GLU A 354 -27.58 39.11 122.66
CA GLU A 354 -28.22 37.97 122.00
C GLU A 354 -28.64 38.33 120.57
N ALA A 355 -29.20 39.52 120.37
CA ALA A 355 -29.50 40.03 119.04
C ALA A 355 -28.22 40.14 118.20
N ALA A 356 -27.12 40.69 118.74
CA ALA A 356 -25.85 40.82 118.04
C ALA A 356 -25.29 39.46 117.59
N ARG A 357 -25.30 38.44 118.46
CA ARG A 357 -24.86 37.08 118.10
C ARG A 357 -25.73 36.45 117.00
N MET A 358 -27.04 36.64 117.06
CA MET A 358 -27.95 36.15 116.02
C MET A 358 -27.76 36.90 114.69
N TRP A 359 -27.47 38.20 114.76
CA TRP A 359 -27.09 39.01 113.60
C TRP A 359 -25.77 38.57 112.98
N GLU A 360 -24.75 38.27 113.77
CA GLU A 360 -23.45 37.77 113.30
C GLU A 360 -23.57 36.42 112.60
N LYS A 361 -24.35 35.48 113.17
CA LYS A 361 -24.63 34.18 112.53
C LYS A 361 -25.28 34.38 111.16
N ARG A 362 -26.36 35.16 111.08
CA ARG A 362 -27.03 35.46 109.79
C ARG A 362 -26.13 36.22 108.82
N ALA A 363 -25.31 37.16 109.30
CA ALA A 363 -24.36 37.87 108.47
C ALA A 363 -23.32 36.91 107.86
N SER A 364 -22.85 35.93 108.62
CA SER A 364 -21.92 34.90 108.13
C SER A 364 -22.56 33.99 107.08
N GLU A 365 -23.83 33.62 107.25
CA GLU A 365 -24.60 32.83 106.29
C GLU A 365 -24.80 33.61 104.98
N TRP A 366 -25.23 34.87 105.08
CA TRP A 366 -25.39 35.75 103.93
C TRP A 366 -24.08 35.99 103.19
N GLU A 367 -22.96 36.12 103.90
CA GLU A 367 -21.65 36.29 103.26
C GLU A 367 -21.20 35.00 102.54
N ARG A 368 -21.47 33.81 103.10
CA ARG A 368 -21.22 32.53 102.41
C ARG A 368 -22.08 32.38 101.15
N GLU A 369 -23.39 32.66 101.25
CA GLU A 369 -24.29 32.66 100.10
C GLU A 369 -23.85 33.65 99.03
N ARG A 370 -23.42 34.84 99.45
CA ARG A 370 -22.91 35.88 98.55
C ARG A 370 -21.67 35.40 97.82
N GLN A 371 -20.68 34.85 98.53
CA GLN A 371 -19.46 34.33 97.92
C GLN A 371 -19.77 33.20 96.94
N ALA A 372 -20.70 32.31 97.28
CA ALA A 372 -21.17 31.27 96.35
C ALA A 372 -21.80 31.87 95.08
N ARG A 373 -22.69 32.87 95.23
CA ARG A 373 -23.29 33.57 94.08
C ARG A 373 -22.25 34.30 93.23
N GLN A 374 -21.24 34.91 93.85
CA GLN A 374 -20.15 35.59 93.13
C GLN A 374 -19.29 34.60 92.34
N ARG A 375 -18.94 33.45 92.93
CA ARG A 375 -18.20 32.39 92.24
C ARG A 375 -18.98 31.85 91.05
N LEU A 376 -20.26 31.50 91.25
CA LEU A 376 -21.12 31.04 90.16
C LEU A 376 -21.25 32.09 89.04
N MET A 377 -21.36 33.37 89.40
CA MET A 377 -21.42 34.44 88.40
C MET A 377 -20.11 34.58 87.62
N ALA A 378 -18.97 34.48 88.31
CA ALA A 378 -17.66 34.48 87.66
C ALA A 378 -17.50 33.30 86.69
N GLU A 379 -17.86 32.08 87.12
CA GLU A 379 -17.83 30.87 86.28
C GLU A 379 -18.73 31.01 85.03
N VAL A 380 -19.93 31.60 85.17
CA VAL A 380 -20.83 31.85 84.03
C VAL A 380 -20.23 32.86 83.05
N LEU A 381 -19.58 33.91 83.55
CA LEU A 381 -18.95 34.93 82.70
C LEU A 381 -17.71 34.36 82.00
N GLU A 382 -16.83 33.67 82.72
CA GLU A 382 -15.64 33.00 82.18
C GLU A 382 -16.01 31.97 81.11
N SER A 383 -16.96 31.07 81.40
CA SER A 383 -17.42 30.08 80.41
C SER A 383 -18.03 30.74 79.17
N ARG A 384 -18.73 31.87 79.32
CA ARG A 384 -19.25 32.61 78.18
C ARG A 384 -18.14 33.32 77.38
N GLN A 385 -17.12 33.86 78.06
CA GLN A 385 -15.94 34.42 77.41
C GLN A 385 -15.20 33.35 76.60
N GLU A 386 -14.98 32.17 77.18
CA GLU A 386 -14.35 31.02 76.50
C GLU A 386 -15.16 30.60 75.27
N GLN A 387 -16.49 30.50 75.38
CA GLN A 387 -17.36 30.19 74.23
C GLN A 387 -17.23 31.21 73.10
N ILE A 388 -17.14 32.50 73.41
CA ILE A 388 -16.96 33.55 72.38
C ILE A 388 -15.55 33.47 71.79
N ALA A 389 -14.53 33.24 72.61
CA ALA A 389 -13.14 33.10 72.15
C ALA A 389 -13.00 31.90 71.20
N LEU A 390 -13.53 30.73 71.56
CA LEU A 390 -13.52 29.54 70.71
C LEU A 390 -14.22 29.80 69.36
N LYS A 391 -15.39 30.45 69.37
CA LYS A 391 -16.09 30.82 68.13
C LYS A 391 -15.30 31.79 67.26
N LEU A 392 -14.58 32.74 67.87
CA LEU A 392 -13.71 33.66 67.14
C LEU A 392 -12.53 32.92 66.51
N GLU A 393 -11.91 31.99 67.24
CA GLU A 393 -10.82 31.16 66.71
C GLU A 393 -11.28 30.23 65.56
N GLU A 394 -12.45 29.61 65.71
CA GLU A 394 -13.06 28.80 64.64
C GLU A 394 -13.34 29.64 63.38
N LEU A 395 -13.90 30.85 63.55
CA LEU A 395 -14.11 31.78 62.43
C LEU A 395 -12.79 32.21 61.80
N GLN A 396 -11.74 32.46 62.58
CA GLN A 396 -10.42 32.79 62.04
C GLN A 396 -9.85 31.66 61.18
N LYS A 397 -9.92 30.41 61.65
CA LYS A 397 -9.49 29.25 60.88
C LYS A 397 -10.28 29.11 59.58
N GLN A 398 -11.60 29.28 59.62
CA GLN A 398 -12.44 29.24 58.42
C GLN A 398 -12.10 30.36 57.43
N GLN A 399 -11.83 31.58 57.93
CA GLN A 399 -11.37 32.69 57.11
C GLN A 399 -10.02 32.39 56.46
N GLU A 400 -9.05 31.84 57.21
CA GLU A 400 -7.73 31.46 56.70
C GLU A 400 -7.81 30.38 55.62
N GLU A 401 -8.58 29.32 55.84
CA GLU A 401 -8.81 28.26 54.85
C GLU A 401 -9.48 28.81 53.59
N SER A 402 -10.48 29.69 53.73
CA SER A 402 -11.12 30.33 52.59
C SER A 402 -10.17 31.25 51.83
N LEU A 403 -9.24 31.93 52.51
CA LEU A 403 -8.22 32.77 51.89
C LEU A 403 -7.23 31.91 51.10
N GLN A 404 -6.73 30.82 51.70
CA GLN A 404 -5.82 29.88 51.02
C GLN A 404 -6.45 29.33 49.73
N ARG A 405 -7.69 28.84 49.80
CA ARG A 405 -8.39 28.34 48.61
C ARG A 405 -8.67 29.43 47.58
N ARG A 406 -8.89 30.68 48.01
CA ARG A 406 -9.03 31.82 47.09
C ARG A 406 -7.71 32.10 46.37
N GLU A 407 -6.59 32.09 47.09
CA GLU A 407 -5.26 32.25 46.50
C GLU A 407 -4.95 31.13 45.50
N GLU A 408 -5.29 29.88 45.81
CA GLU A 408 -5.15 28.74 44.89
C GLU A 408 -5.92 28.99 43.59
N LEU A 409 -7.20 29.37 43.67
CA LEU A 409 -8.00 29.71 42.48
C LEU A 409 -7.39 30.86 41.67
N VAL A 410 -6.84 31.89 42.34
CA VAL A 410 -6.16 33.00 41.64
C VAL A 410 -4.93 32.49 40.90
N ARG A 411 -4.10 31.67 41.56
CA ARG A 411 -2.91 31.08 40.94
C ARG A 411 -3.28 30.22 39.74
N GLU A 412 -4.32 29.39 39.84
CA GLU A 412 -4.80 28.58 38.71
C GLU A 412 -5.28 29.45 37.54
N MET A 413 -6.05 30.50 37.81
CA MET A 413 -6.49 31.45 36.77
C MET A 413 -5.30 32.18 36.14
N GLU A 414 -4.30 32.59 36.93
CA GLU A 414 -3.09 33.25 36.44
C GLU A 414 -2.25 32.32 35.56
N ILE A 415 -2.06 31.05 35.97
CA ILE A 415 -1.37 30.04 35.18
C ILE A 415 -2.12 29.82 33.86
N ALA A 416 -3.44 29.65 33.90
CA ALA A 416 -4.25 29.49 32.70
C ALA A 416 -4.09 30.68 31.75
N GLN A 417 -4.16 31.91 32.26
CA GLN A 417 -3.95 33.13 31.46
C GLN A 417 -2.53 33.23 30.88
N GLN A 418 -1.50 32.78 31.61
CA GLN A 418 -0.14 32.74 31.10
C GLN A 418 0.02 31.71 29.98
N MET A 419 -0.59 30.53 30.13
CA MET A 419 -0.57 29.48 29.11
C MET A 419 -1.29 29.93 27.84
N THR A 420 -2.47 30.54 27.94
CA THR A 420 -3.19 31.07 26.78
C THR A 420 -2.39 32.17 26.07
N ARG A 421 -1.73 33.08 26.83
CA ARG A 421 -0.86 34.10 26.24
C ARG A 421 0.34 33.49 25.50
N ARG A 422 0.99 32.48 26.08
CA ARG A 422 2.11 31.76 25.43
C ARG A 422 1.66 31.06 24.15
N GLU A 423 0.48 30.42 24.17
CA GLU A 423 -0.09 29.79 22.98
C GLU A 423 -0.39 30.82 21.88
N GLU A 424 -0.98 31.97 22.21
CA GLU A 424 -1.21 33.05 21.26
C GLU A 424 0.11 33.59 20.67
N GLU A 425 1.14 33.78 21.49
CA GLU A 425 2.47 34.19 21.05
C GLU A 425 3.11 33.18 20.12
N ASN A 426 3.08 31.88 20.47
CA ASN A 426 3.58 30.79 19.63
C ASN A 426 2.82 30.72 18.30
N GLN A 427 1.49 30.87 18.32
CA GLN A 427 0.69 30.92 17.10
C GLN A 427 1.06 32.12 16.21
N LYS A 428 1.30 33.30 16.80
CA LYS A 428 1.78 34.48 16.06
C LYS A 428 3.15 34.22 15.45
N GLN A 429 4.09 33.64 16.19
CA GLN A 429 5.42 33.28 15.69
C GLN A 429 5.33 32.27 14.54
N ASN A 430 4.53 31.20 14.69
CA ASN A 430 4.33 30.21 13.63
C ASN A 430 3.73 30.82 12.36
N LYS A 431 2.77 31.75 12.50
CA LYS A 431 2.21 32.52 11.36
C LYS A 431 3.25 33.39 10.67
N LEU A 432 4.13 34.04 11.44
CA LEU A 432 5.22 34.84 10.89
C LEU A 432 6.25 33.96 10.18
N ALA A 433 6.61 32.80 10.75
CA ALA A 433 7.54 31.84 10.16
C ALA A 433 6.99 31.27 8.84
N THR A 434 5.74 30.80 8.82
CA THR A 434 5.09 30.32 7.58
C THR A 434 4.96 31.41 6.53
N LYS A 435 4.67 32.65 6.93
CA LYS A 435 4.66 33.79 6.00
C LYS A 435 6.05 34.05 5.40
N ALA A 436 7.10 34.03 6.22
CA ALA A 436 8.46 34.22 5.75
C ALA A 436 8.91 33.10 4.78
N GLU A 437 8.58 31.85 5.11
CA GLU A 437 8.86 30.69 4.26
C GLU A 437 8.13 30.78 2.91
N LEU A 438 6.84 31.16 2.90
CA LEU A 438 6.09 31.41 1.67
C LEU A 438 6.68 32.57 0.84
N GLU A 439 7.11 33.65 1.50
CA GLU A 439 7.80 34.76 0.82
C GLU A 439 9.13 34.32 0.20
N GLU A 440 9.87 33.44 0.87
CA GLU A 440 11.11 32.85 0.36
C GLU A 440 10.85 31.92 -0.84
N GLN A 441 9.84 31.05 -0.75
CA GLN A 441 9.41 30.21 -1.88
C GLN A 441 8.96 31.06 -3.08
N MET A 442 8.20 32.13 -2.84
CA MET A 442 7.80 33.06 -3.91
C MET A 442 9.00 33.76 -4.53
N LYS A 443 10.00 34.17 -3.74
CA LYS A 443 11.24 34.76 -4.26
C LYS A 443 12.03 33.73 -5.08
N ALA A 444 12.20 32.52 -4.57
CA ALA A 444 12.89 31.43 -5.27
C ALA A 444 12.21 31.05 -6.59
N ASN A 445 10.87 31.00 -6.61
CA ASN A 445 10.14 30.77 -7.87
C ASN A 445 10.29 31.95 -8.84
N ARG A 446 10.29 33.19 -8.36
CA ARG A 446 10.54 34.37 -9.20
C ARG A 446 11.96 34.37 -9.78
N THR A 447 12.97 34.00 -9.00
CA THR A 447 14.35 33.91 -9.51
C THR A 447 14.46 32.80 -10.56
N LYS A 448 13.89 31.62 -10.31
CA LYS A 448 13.82 30.54 -11.31
C LYS A 448 13.13 30.98 -12.60
N GLN A 449 12.00 31.66 -12.51
CA GLN A 449 11.30 32.19 -13.69
C GLN A 449 12.13 33.23 -14.46
N LEU A 450 12.97 34.00 -13.78
CA LEU A 450 13.89 34.94 -14.43
C LEU A 450 15.05 34.19 -15.10
N GLU A 451 15.63 33.19 -14.44
CA GLU A 451 16.67 32.32 -15.00
C GLU A 451 16.18 31.55 -16.23
N GLU A 452 14.97 30.97 -16.17
CA GLU A 452 14.35 30.29 -17.32
C GLU A 452 14.15 31.24 -18.51
N LYS A 453 13.74 32.49 -18.26
CA LYS A 453 13.59 33.50 -19.31
C LYS A 453 14.91 33.92 -19.92
N GLU A 454 15.96 34.04 -19.12
CA GLU A 454 17.31 34.34 -19.60
C GLU A 454 17.89 33.16 -20.39
N ASN A 455 17.69 31.92 -19.95
CA ASN A 455 18.09 30.72 -20.70
C ASN A 455 17.36 30.64 -22.05
N LEU A 456 16.04 30.85 -22.07
CA LEU A 456 15.27 30.91 -23.31
C LEU A 456 15.76 32.01 -24.26
N ARG A 457 16.23 33.13 -23.72
CA ARG A 457 16.83 34.19 -24.54
C ARG A 457 18.15 33.76 -25.14
N LEU A 458 19.02 33.12 -24.36
CA LEU A 458 20.29 32.60 -24.82
C LEU A 458 20.09 31.49 -25.86
N GLU A 459 19.17 30.56 -25.65
CA GLU A 459 18.81 29.53 -26.65
C GLU A 459 18.32 30.17 -27.96
N LEU A 460 17.47 31.20 -27.89
CA LEU A 460 17.02 31.94 -29.07
C LEU A 460 18.13 32.76 -29.75
N GLU A 461 19.17 33.16 -29.01
CA GLU A 461 20.35 33.83 -29.57
C GLU A 461 21.27 32.80 -30.25
N GLU A 462 21.50 31.65 -29.63
CA GLU A 462 22.23 30.51 -30.21
C GLU A 462 21.53 29.99 -31.48
N GLU A 463 20.21 29.80 -31.47
CA GLU A 463 19.45 29.39 -32.67
C GLU A 463 19.61 30.41 -33.82
N LYS A 464 19.68 31.72 -33.52
CA LYS A 464 19.93 32.75 -34.53
C LYS A 464 21.35 32.72 -35.05
N GLU A 465 22.34 32.54 -34.18
CA GLU A 465 23.74 32.38 -34.60
C GLU A 465 23.90 31.14 -35.49
N GLU A 466 23.25 30.02 -35.15
CA GLU A 466 23.22 28.81 -35.99
C GLU A 466 22.51 29.04 -37.33
N GLU A 467 21.40 29.79 -37.35
CA GLU A 467 20.71 30.19 -38.58
C GLU A 467 21.59 31.11 -39.45
N GLU A 468 22.27 32.09 -38.87
CA GLU A 468 23.20 33.00 -39.55
C GLU A 468 24.41 32.24 -40.12
N ASP A 469 25.01 31.33 -39.35
CA ASP A 469 26.10 30.44 -39.80
C ASP A 469 25.63 29.54 -40.96
N TYR A 470 24.41 29.00 -40.88
CA TYR A 470 23.82 28.19 -41.95
C TYR A 470 23.56 29.03 -43.21
N GLU A 471 23.06 30.25 -43.08
CA GLU A 471 22.90 31.19 -44.19
C GLU A 471 24.23 31.57 -44.84
N GLU A 472 25.28 31.81 -44.05
CA GLU A 472 26.62 32.08 -44.58
C GLU A 472 27.18 30.88 -45.33
N LEU A 473 26.98 29.67 -44.82
CA LEU A 473 27.39 28.43 -45.49
C LEU A 473 26.61 28.24 -46.80
N LEU A 474 25.32 28.59 -46.81
CA LEU A 474 24.48 28.62 -48.02
C LEU A 474 24.99 29.67 -49.02
N ARG A 475 25.37 30.87 -48.58
CA ARG A 475 25.96 31.92 -49.43
C ARG A 475 27.29 31.46 -50.03
N GLN A 476 28.19 30.89 -49.23
CA GLN A 476 29.44 30.34 -49.72
C GLN A 476 29.22 29.21 -50.73
N GLU A 477 28.26 28.32 -50.49
CA GLU A 477 27.97 27.22 -51.41
C GLU A 477 27.24 27.70 -52.68
N THR A 478 26.36 28.71 -52.59
CA THR A 478 25.76 29.37 -53.76
C THR A 478 26.81 30.12 -54.58
N GLU A 479 27.76 30.82 -53.97
CA GLU A 479 28.90 31.44 -54.65
C GLU A 479 29.80 30.38 -55.33
N ARG A 480 30.07 29.26 -54.66
CA ARG A 480 30.77 28.11 -55.27
C ARG A 480 29.99 27.50 -56.43
N MET A 481 28.67 27.40 -56.32
CA MET A 481 27.78 26.93 -57.40
C MET A 481 27.75 27.92 -58.57
N HIS A 482 27.76 29.24 -58.30
CA HIS A 482 27.87 30.28 -59.31
C HIS A 482 29.22 30.24 -60.03
N LEU A 483 30.32 29.98 -59.31
CA LEU A 483 31.67 29.85 -59.87
C LEU A 483 31.89 28.52 -60.64
N ARG A 484 31.28 27.41 -60.19
CA ARG A 484 31.35 26.11 -60.88
C ARG A 484 30.37 25.99 -62.06
N GLY A 485 29.35 26.83 -62.13
CA GLY A 485 28.26 26.70 -63.10
C GLY A 485 27.41 25.44 -62.87
N HIS A 486 26.24 25.37 -63.51
CA HIS A 486 25.36 24.21 -63.41
C HIS A 486 26.06 22.96 -63.96
N THR A 487 26.47 22.05 -63.08
CA THR A 487 26.93 20.72 -63.46
C THR A 487 25.70 19.83 -63.62
N GLY A 488 25.40 19.47 -64.87
CA GLY A 488 24.43 18.42 -65.15
C GLY A 488 24.84 17.15 -64.41
N ARG A 489 23.89 16.46 -63.80
CA ARG A 489 24.13 15.20 -63.10
C ARG A 489 24.56 14.15 -64.13
N ASP A 490 25.87 14.04 -64.36
CA ASP A 490 26.45 13.10 -65.30
C ASP A 490 26.22 11.67 -64.79
N TYR A 491 25.20 11.01 -65.33
CA TYR A 491 25.06 9.55 -65.27
C TYR A 491 26.10 8.91 -66.19
N SER A 492 27.39 9.09 -65.87
CA SER A 492 28.47 8.37 -66.54
C SER A 492 28.40 6.90 -66.15
N ARG A 493 28.15 6.06 -67.15
CA ARG A 493 28.16 4.61 -67.07
C ARG A 493 29.57 4.16 -66.66
N LYS A 494 29.76 3.80 -65.37
CA LYS A 494 31.02 3.22 -64.87
C LYS A 494 31.38 2.00 -65.72
N GLN A 495 32.37 2.13 -66.59
CA GLN A 495 33.04 0.97 -67.19
C GLN A 495 33.89 0.35 -66.09
N ALA A 496 33.46 -0.81 -65.60
CA ALA A 496 34.30 -1.68 -64.79
C ALA A 496 35.34 -2.36 -65.70
N TRP A 497 36.63 -2.18 -65.42
CA TRP A 497 37.67 -3.12 -65.83
C TRP A 497 38.74 -3.28 -64.74
N MET A 498 38.90 -4.56 -64.36
CA MET A 498 39.77 -5.22 -63.37
C MET A 498 39.45 -5.06 -61.89
#